data_AF-A0A7Y0CJ43-F1
#
_entry.id   AF-A0A7Y0CJ43-F1
#
_cell.length_a   1.000
_cell.length_b   1.000
_cell.length_c   1.000
_cell.angle_alpha   90.00
_cell.angle_beta   90.00
_cell.angle_gamma   90.00
#
_symmetry.space_group_name_H-M   'P 1'
#
loop_
_entity.id
_entity.type
_entity.pdbx_description
1 polymer ?
#
loop_
_entity_poly.entity_id
_entity_poly.type
_entity_poly.pdbx_seq_one_letter_code
_entity_poly.pdbx_strand_id
1 'polypeptide(L)'
;MTATAEPAPIRLVRDQPTLSLYGYFVVWGWLLYSFSPSVPLLVDELGVTKAQGGLHGTAFAAGAILVARLTPRLVDRYGRRATLVGASALIAVGTIVLVTGTVLAWTLSGVFILAAGGNVAVSAV
;
A
#
# COMPACT_ATOMS: atom_id res chain seq x y z
N MET A 1 25.35 -43.91 23.81
CA MET A 1 25.23 -42.44 23.68
C MET A 1 25.34 -42.08 22.21
N THR A 2 24.19 -41.98 21.53
CA THR A 2 24.10 -41.55 20.13
C THR A 2 24.17 -40.02 20.09
N ALA A 3 25.24 -39.48 19.52
CA ALA A 3 25.38 -38.05 19.30
C ALA A 3 24.30 -37.60 18.30
N THR A 4 23.38 -36.75 18.77
CA THR A 4 22.41 -36.05 17.91
C THR A 4 23.19 -35.09 17.03
N ALA A 5 23.27 -35.36 15.73
CA ALA A 5 23.89 -34.44 14.78
C ALA A 5 23.18 -33.08 14.84
N GLU A 6 23.95 -32.01 15.03
CA GLU A 6 23.43 -30.64 15.06
C GLU A 6 22.86 -30.30 13.67
N PRO A 7 21.61 -29.83 13.57
CA PRO A 7 21.00 -29.52 12.27
C PRO A 7 21.82 -28.45 11.56
N ALA A 8 22.13 -28.67 10.28
CA ALA A 8 22.88 -27.73 9.47
C ALA A 8 22.19 -26.34 9.46
N PRO A 9 22.96 -25.23 9.48
CA PRO A 9 22.40 -23.89 9.58
C PRO A 9 21.50 -23.58 8.37
N ILE A 10 20.27 -23.13 8.65
CA ILE A 10 19.30 -22.73 7.63
C ILE A 10 19.85 -21.51 6.87
N ARG A 11 20.23 -21.69 5.60
CA ARG A 11 20.69 -20.59 4.74
C ARG A 11 19.51 -19.89 4.07
N LEU A 12 19.22 -18.65 4.48
CA LEU A 12 18.22 -17.80 3.84
C LEU A 12 18.73 -17.33 2.47
N VAL A 13 18.30 -17.99 1.40
CA VAL A 13 18.55 -17.53 0.02
C VAL A 13 17.41 -16.60 -0.39
N ARG A 14 17.74 -15.35 -0.74
CA ARG A 14 16.77 -14.37 -1.23
C ARG A 14 16.70 -14.48 -2.75
N ASP A 15 15.73 -15.25 -3.22
CA ASP A 15 15.40 -15.39 -4.63
C ASP A 15 14.63 -14.16 -5.16
N GLN A 16 14.52 -14.06 -6.47
CA GLN A 16 13.89 -12.92 -7.16
C GLN A 16 12.41 -12.71 -6.75
N PRO A 17 11.59 -13.75 -6.55
CA PRO A 17 10.29 -13.63 -5.87
C PRO A 17 10.39 -12.96 -4.50
N THR A 18 11.24 -13.46 -3.60
CA THR A 18 11.41 -12.89 -2.25
C THR A 18 11.80 -11.41 -2.28
N LEU A 19 12.70 -11.01 -3.18
CA LEU A 19 13.06 -9.60 -3.36
C LEU A 19 11.89 -8.76 -3.86
N SER A 20 11.05 -9.30 -4.75
CA SER A 20 9.85 -8.61 -5.25
C SER A 20 8.83 -8.40 -4.13
N LEU A 21 8.58 -9.43 -3.32
CA LEU A 21 7.75 -9.35 -2.12
C LEU A 21 8.23 -8.22 -1.20
N TYR A 22 9.52 -8.21 -0.86
CA TYR A 22 10.10 -7.17 -0.01
C TYR A 22 9.98 -5.78 -0.63
N GLY A 23 10.14 -5.65 -1.95
CA GLY A 23 9.94 -4.39 -2.65
C GLY A 23 8.57 -3.79 -2.39
N TYR A 24 7.50 -4.59 -2.51
CA TYR A 24 6.14 -4.13 -2.22
C TYR A 24 5.95 -3.74 -0.75
N PHE A 25 6.46 -4.53 0.19
CA PHE A 25 6.39 -4.20 1.61
C PHE A 25 7.15 -2.92 1.96
N VAL A 26 8.33 -2.71 1.36
CA VAL A 26 9.15 -1.52 1.59
C VAL A 26 8.46 -0.28 1.01
N VAL A 27 8.01 -0.34 -0.24
CA VAL A 27 7.32 0.78 -0.90
C VAL A 27 6.05 1.14 -0.12
N TRP A 28 5.24 0.15 0.21
CA TRP A 28 4.00 0.38 0.94
C TRP A 28 4.24 0.87 2.36
N GLY A 29 5.16 0.24 3.09
CA GLY A 29 5.52 0.67 4.44
C GLY A 29 6.03 2.10 4.47
N TRP A 30 6.95 2.46 3.56
CA TRP A 30 7.45 3.82 3.45
C TRP A 30 6.33 4.84 3.17
N LEU A 31 5.45 4.56 2.21
CA LEU A 31 4.30 5.43 1.92
C LEU A 31 3.34 5.56 3.12
N LEU A 32 2.99 4.43 3.74
CA LEU A 32 2.06 4.37 4.87
C LEU A 32 2.55 5.18 6.06
N TYR A 33 3.84 5.07 6.38
CA TYR A 33 4.44 5.82 7.48
C TYR A 33 4.70 7.28 7.14
N SER A 34 4.93 7.61 5.87
CA SER A 34 5.06 9.00 5.42
C SER A 34 3.71 9.72 5.40
N PHE A 35 2.60 9.00 5.19
CA PHE A 35 1.26 9.59 5.13
C PHE A 35 0.86 10.34 6.42
N SER A 36 1.11 9.74 7.60
CA SER A 36 0.73 10.32 8.89
C SER A 36 1.27 11.75 9.12
N PRO A 37 2.57 12.04 8.94
CA PRO A 37 3.09 13.40 9.04
C PRO A 37 2.74 14.29 7.83
N SER A 38 2.41 13.72 6.67
CA SER A 38 2.02 14.51 5.48
C SER A 38 0.63 15.14 5.60
N VAL A 39 -0.35 14.49 6.25
CA VAL A 39 -1.72 15.01 6.33
C VAL A 39 -1.81 16.40 6.99
N PRO A 40 -1.14 16.69 8.13
CA PRO A 40 -1.15 18.03 8.70
C PRO A 40 -0.55 19.09 7.78
N LEU A 41 0.51 18.77 7.04
CA LEU A 41 1.14 19.69 6.08
C LEU A 41 0.20 19.99 4.90
N LEU A 42 -0.46 18.95 4.38
CA LEU A 42 -1.44 19.08 3.30
C LEU A 42 -2.67 19.88 3.74
N VAL A 43 -3.12 19.71 4.99
CA VAL A 43 -4.23 20.48 5.57
C VAL A 43 -3.87 21.96 5.66
N ASP A 44 -2.64 22.27 6.06
CA ASP A 44 -2.12 23.64 6.12
C ASP A 44 -2.03 24.28 4.73
N GLU A 45 -1.47 23.56 3.75
CA GLU A 45 -1.37 24.00 2.35
C GLU A 45 -2.74 24.26 1.70
N LEU A 46 -3.73 23.40 1.97
CA LEU A 46 -5.09 23.55 1.46
C LEU A 46 -5.90 24.62 2.24
N GLY A 47 -5.38 25.12 3.36
CA GLY A 47 -6.09 26.06 4.23
C GLY A 47 -7.39 25.50 4.84
N VAL A 48 -7.46 24.18 5.05
CA VAL A 48 -8.66 23.50 5.56
C VAL A 48 -8.57 23.22 7.06
N THR A 49 -9.70 22.88 7.68
CA THR A 49 -9.73 22.54 9.11
C THR A 49 -9.11 21.17 9.38
N LYS A 50 -8.62 20.95 10.61
CA LYS A 50 -8.17 19.62 11.07
C LYS A 50 -9.25 18.55 10.96
N ALA A 51 -10.52 18.92 11.19
CA ALA A 51 -11.65 18.02 11.04
C ALA A 51 -11.79 17.51 9.60
N GLN A 52 -11.65 18.41 8.62
CA GLN A 52 -11.60 18.05 7.19
C GLN A 52 -10.34 17.23 6.88
N GLY A 53 -9.20 17.55 7.50
CA GLY A 53 -7.98 16.75 7.41
C GLY A 53 -8.19 15.27 7.78
N GLY A 54 -8.98 15.01 8.82
CA GLY A 54 -9.34 13.66 9.26
C GLY A 54 -10.04 12.80 8.19
N LEU A 55 -10.69 13.43 7.21
CA LEU A 55 -11.33 12.72 6.09
C LEU A 55 -10.31 11.94 5.24
N HIS A 56 -9.03 12.34 5.22
CA HIS A 56 -8.00 11.57 4.52
C HIS A 56 -7.81 10.19 5.16
N GLY A 57 -7.86 10.10 6.49
CA GLY A 57 -7.86 8.82 7.20
C GLY A 57 -9.10 7.97 6.89
N THR A 58 -10.28 8.61 6.78
CA THR A 58 -11.52 7.92 6.38
C THR A 58 -11.44 7.41 4.94
N ALA A 59 -10.96 8.23 4.01
CA ALA A 59 -10.76 7.85 2.60
C ALA A 59 -9.76 6.70 2.47
N PHE A 60 -8.67 6.76 3.24
CA PHE A 60 -7.69 5.68 3.34
C PHE A 60 -8.35 4.37 3.78
N ALA A 61 -9.08 4.41 4.90
CA ALA A 61 -9.76 3.23 5.45
C ALA A 61 -10.81 2.66 4.47
N ALA A 62 -11.58 3.53 3.81
CA ALA A 62 -12.56 3.13 2.81
C ALA A 62 -11.91 2.39 1.62
N GLY A 63 -10.79 2.92 1.12
CA GLY A 63 -10.03 2.28 0.05
C GLY A 63 -9.51 0.89 0.46
N ALA A 64 -8.94 0.78 1.66
CA ALA A 64 -8.44 -0.48 2.21
C ALA A 64 -9.53 -1.53 2.39
N ILE A 65 -10.68 -1.15 2.98
CA ILE A 65 -11.82 -2.06 3.22
C ILE A 65 -12.40 -2.55 1.90
N LEU A 66 -12.55 -1.66 0.91
CA LEU A 66 -13.11 -2.02 -0.40
C LEU A 66 -12.30 -3.14 -1.06
N VAL A 67 -10.98 -3.03 -1.05
CA VAL A 67 -10.12 -3.99 -1.73
C VAL A 67 -9.91 -5.29 -0.96
N ALA A 68 -10.08 -5.31 0.37
CA ALA A 68 -9.89 -6.50 1.19
C ALA A 68 -10.68 -7.73 0.67
N ARG A 69 -11.90 -7.52 0.18
CA ARG A 69 -12.74 -8.58 -0.41
C ARG A 69 -12.46 -8.81 -1.91
N LEU A 70 -11.90 -7.82 -2.58
CA LEU A 70 -11.66 -7.85 -4.03
C LEU A 70 -10.36 -8.56 -4.39
N THR A 71 -9.30 -8.40 -3.57
CA THR A 71 -7.97 -8.93 -3.88
C THR A 71 -7.95 -10.43 -4.19
N PRO A 72 -8.55 -11.33 -3.38
CA PRO A 72 -8.56 -12.76 -3.70
C PRO A 72 -9.22 -13.05 -5.06
N ARG A 73 -10.35 -12.38 -5.35
CA ARG A 73 -11.05 -12.53 -6.64
C ARG A 73 -10.20 -12.06 -7.83
N LEU A 74 -9.44 -10.99 -7.64
CA LEU A 74 -8.55 -10.46 -8.69
C LEU A 74 -7.39 -11.45 -8.93
N VAL A 75 -6.80 -12.00 -7.88
CA VAL A 75 -5.74 -13.02 -8.00
C VAL A 75 -6.27 -14.29 -8.66
N ASP A 76 -7.44 -14.79 -8.27
CA ASP A 76 -8.05 -15.99 -8.85
C ASP A 76 -8.39 -15.80 -10.33
N ARG A 77 -8.86 -14.61 -10.72
CA ARG A 77 -9.31 -14.31 -12.08
C ARG A 77 -8.18 -13.93 -13.05
N TYR A 78 -7.22 -13.12 -12.60
CA TYR A 78 -6.19 -12.53 -13.46
C TYR A 78 -4.78 -13.05 -13.17
N GLY A 79 -4.62 -13.83 -12.10
CA GLY A 79 -3.33 -14.30 -11.63
C GLY A 79 -2.59 -13.24 -10.80
N ARG A 80 -1.69 -13.72 -9.95
CA ARG A 80 -0.90 -12.92 -9.01
C ARG A 80 -0.09 -11.80 -9.68
N ARG A 81 0.63 -12.10 -10.77
CA ARG A 81 1.48 -11.12 -11.46
C ARG A 81 0.68 -9.95 -12.00
N ALA A 82 -0.44 -10.20 -12.65
CA ALA A 82 -1.28 -9.13 -13.20
C ALA A 82 -1.90 -8.27 -12.09
N THR A 83 -2.35 -8.89 -11.00
CA THR A 83 -2.88 -8.18 -9.82
C THR A 83 -1.82 -7.26 -9.21
N LEU A 84 -0.57 -7.72 -9.08
CA LEU A 84 0.53 -6.89 -8.56
C LEU A 84 0.86 -5.71 -9.48
N VAL A 85 0.90 -5.91 -10.80
CA VAL A 85 1.10 -4.80 -11.76
C VAL A 85 -0.05 -3.78 -11.68
N GLY A 86 -1.29 -4.25 -11.58
CA GLY A 86 -2.45 -3.39 -11.38
C GLY A 86 -2.39 -2.61 -10.06
N ALA A 87 -1.92 -3.25 -8.99
CA ALA A 87 -1.69 -2.61 -7.71
C ALA A 87 -0.62 -1.51 -7.80
N SER A 88 0.51 -1.77 -8.47
CA SER A 88 1.53 -0.75 -8.74
C SER A 88 0.99 0.44 -9.53
N ALA A 89 0.15 0.18 -10.54
CA ALA A 89 -0.48 1.25 -11.31
C ALA A 89 -1.41 2.10 -10.45
N LEU A 90 -2.23 1.48 -9.59
CA LEU A 90 -3.09 2.20 -8.64
C LEU A 90 -2.28 3.03 -7.65
N ILE A 91 -1.17 2.50 -7.13
CA ILE A 91 -0.27 3.26 -6.25
C ILE A 91 0.25 4.50 -6.99
N ALA A 92 0.80 4.33 -8.20
CA ALA A 92 1.33 5.43 -8.99
C ALA A 92 0.26 6.50 -9.29
N VAL A 93 -0.93 6.08 -9.75
CA VAL A 93 -2.05 6.98 -10.02
C VAL A 93 -2.50 7.71 -8.76
N GLY A 94 -2.69 6.98 -7.64
CA GLY A 94 -3.10 7.56 -6.36
C GLY A 94 -2.09 8.58 -5.84
N THR A 95 -0.79 8.29 -5.95
CA THR A 95 0.28 9.25 -5.61
C THR A 95 0.24 10.49 -6.49
N ILE A 96 0.09 10.35 -7.81
CA ILE A 96 0.01 11.50 -8.73
C ILE A 96 -1.20 12.37 -8.38
N VAL A 97 -2.38 11.76 -8.21
CA VAL A 97 -3.61 12.48 -7.85
C VAL A 97 -3.46 13.19 -6.51
N LEU A 98 -2.86 12.54 -5.51
CA LEU A 98 -2.62 13.14 -4.20
C LEU A 98 -1.68 14.35 -4.27
N VAL A 99 -0.55 14.22 -4.95
CA VAL A 99 0.49 15.27 -5.03
C VAL A 99 0.06 16.46 -5.89
N THR A 100 -0.81 16.23 -6.88
CA THR A 100 -1.32 17.31 -7.75
C THR A 100 -2.61 17.95 -7.24
N GLY A 101 -3.13 17.49 -6.11
CA GLY A 101 -4.41 17.93 -5.57
C GLY A 101 -4.36 19.31 -4.95
N THR A 102 -5.11 20.25 -5.53
CA THR A 102 -5.24 21.63 -5.04
C THR A 102 -6.49 21.86 -4.19
N VAL A 103 -7.35 20.85 -4.06
CA VAL A 103 -8.60 20.91 -3.28
C VAL A 103 -8.82 19.62 -2.52
N LEU A 104 -9.53 19.70 -1.39
CA LEU A 104 -9.78 18.58 -0.48
C LEU A 104 -10.36 17.35 -1.19
N ALA A 105 -11.39 17.50 -2.02
CA ALA A 105 -12.01 16.36 -2.70
C ALA A 105 -11.02 15.61 -3.61
N TRP A 106 -10.08 16.33 -4.22
CA TRP A 106 -9.07 15.77 -5.10
C TRP A 106 -8.06 14.94 -4.32
N THR A 107 -7.53 15.49 -3.22
CA THR A 107 -6.57 14.78 -2.37
C THR A 107 -7.21 13.55 -1.70
N LEU A 108 -8.48 13.63 -1.28
CA LEU A 108 -9.22 12.48 -0.77
C LEU A 108 -9.34 11.35 -1.79
N SER A 109 -9.62 11.68 -3.06
CA SER A 109 -9.67 10.69 -4.13
C SER A 109 -8.30 10.03 -4.38
N GLY A 110 -7.22 10.82 -4.32
CA GLY A 110 -5.85 10.31 -4.44
C GLY A 110 -5.50 9.34 -3.32
N VAL A 111 -5.79 9.70 -2.06
CA VAL A 111 -5.57 8.82 -0.90
C VAL A 111 -6.38 7.53 -1.01
N PHE A 112 -7.64 7.61 -1.43
CA PHE A 112 -8.48 6.42 -1.61
C PHE A 112 -7.90 5.45 -2.63
N ILE A 113 -7.49 5.95 -3.80
CA ILE A 113 -6.88 5.14 -4.87
C ILE A 113 -5.55 4.56 -4.42
N LEU A 114 -4.71 5.37 -3.78
CA LEU A 114 -3.42 4.96 -3.24
C LEU A 114 -3.58 3.85 -2.20
N ALA A 115 -4.53 4.00 -1.28
CA ALA A 115 -4.83 3.01 -0.25
C ALA A 115 -5.36 1.70 -0.84
N ALA A 116 -6.23 1.78 -1.84
CA ALA A 116 -6.69 0.61 -2.58
C ALA A 116 -5.52 -0.14 -3.22
N GLY A 117 -4.66 0.55 -3.98
CA GLY A 117 -3.50 -0.05 -4.63
C GLY A 117 -2.53 -0.70 -3.65
N GLY A 118 -2.17 0.00 -2.58
CA GLY A 118 -1.26 -0.51 -1.54
C GLY A 118 -1.76 -1.76 -0.84
N ASN A 119 -3.04 -1.80 -0.47
CA ASN A 119 -3.63 -2.94 0.19
C ASN A 119 -3.78 -4.15 -0.75
N VAL A 120 -4.09 -3.93 -2.04
CA VAL A 120 -4.05 -5.00 -3.05
C VAL A 120 -2.63 -5.55 -3.18
N ALA A 121 -1.61 -4.68 -3.26
CA ALA A 121 -0.22 -5.10 -3.41
C ALA A 121 0.21 -6.03 -2.26
N VAL A 122 0.01 -5.61 -1.01
CA VAL A 122 0.42 -6.40 0.16
C VAL A 122 -0.41 -7.67 0.33
N SER A 123 -1.70 -7.64 -0.01
CA SER A 123 -2.56 -8.82 0.12
C SER A 123 -2.39 -9.83 -1.01
N ALA A 124 -1.88 -9.40 -2.17
CA ALA A 124 -1.59 -10.27 -3.32
C ALA A 124 -0.13 -10.75 -3.36
N VAL A 125 0.71 -10.25 -2.44
CA VAL A 125 2.07 -10.68 -2.15
C VAL A 125 2.06 -11.96 -1.29
#